data_AF-A0A9D7R788-F1
#
_entry.id   AF-A0A9D7R788-F1
#
_cell.length_a   1.000
_cell.length_b   1.000
_cell.length_c   1.000
_cell.angle_alpha   90.00
_cell.angle_beta   90.00
_cell.angle_gamma   90.00
#
_symmetry.space_group_name_H-M   'P 1'
#
loop_
_entity.id
_entity.type
_entity.pdbx_description
1 polymer ?
#
loop_
_entity_poly.entity_id
_entity_poly.type
_entity_poly.pdbx_seq_one_letter_code
_entity_poly.pdbx_strand_id
1 'polypeptide(L)'
;MVEGDPGRIRQVLNNLCDNAIKFTSQGDITVRAQASAAEGGGDHCMVTLSVADMGIGIPKDKQAQIFEAFTQADTSTTRQFGGTGLGLTICARLVQLMGGAIGVESEPGVGSTFHFSVRLKCRAKTGDTGHSLPALTLWDGFSALVVDDHPTNRRSLLHWLQTWGFQVDEAQNGIEALQQCGKAVQAGKPYHLIILDAHMPLLDGFGFAAALKAQNQQGATQLVMLSSGGGKGDSQRCRELGIGGYLTKPATPVELRETLTRILAPRAADSSSPAGDAAAFVTRHTLKEQQRQLNILVVEDNPVNQKLATLVLEKMGHRVTLAHNGQQGVDMFPTAAWDVVLMDMQMPVMGGVDATRIIRQNEPAGQHTPIIAMTANAMAVDREECLAAGMDEHLPKPINVKALQAVLDHFCARAGVLKSPSAPMAPNPETAGGTTEGDTVARDTIASAVEKADAEMLHAVAAVLTEQLPHDIAMAHEALAVNDWVRLKRAAHNLKSNLGLFDLPVLIEQARQIEHAPEVCNPDTLAPLAKGVEHLVAVLQRRIGSLPEESP
;
A
#
# COMPACT_ATOMS: atom_id res chain seq x y z
N MET A 1 -3.00 -20.74 -7.60
CA MET A 1 -1.91 -19.82 -7.17
C MET A 1 -0.71 -20.07 -8.04
N VAL A 2 0.02 -19.02 -8.36
CA VAL A 2 1.23 -19.06 -9.19
C VAL A 2 2.42 -18.52 -8.39
N GLU A 3 3.61 -19.05 -8.66
CA GLU A 3 4.88 -18.62 -8.08
C GLU A 3 5.66 -17.81 -9.14
N GLY A 4 6.12 -16.63 -8.75
CA GLY A 4 6.83 -15.67 -9.61
C GLY A 4 7.29 -14.45 -8.81
N ASP A 5 7.91 -13.48 -9.49
CA ASP A 5 8.35 -12.21 -8.87
C ASP A 5 7.23 -11.15 -8.94
N PRO A 6 6.49 -10.90 -7.84
CA PRO A 6 5.39 -9.94 -7.85
C PRO A 6 5.88 -8.50 -8.03
N GLY A 7 7.10 -8.17 -7.60
CA GLY A 7 7.67 -6.84 -7.71
C GLY A 7 7.94 -6.48 -9.17
N ARG A 8 8.54 -7.41 -9.93
CA ARG A 8 8.85 -7.20 -11.36
C ARG A 8 7.60 -7.23 -12.23
N ILE A 9 6.66 -8.15 -11.99
CA ILE A 9 5.38 -8.17 -12.70
C ILE A 9 4.61 -6.85 -12.46
N ARG A 10 4.59 -6.36 -11.21
CA ARG A 10 3.98 -5.07 -10.87
C ARG A 10 4.71 -3.90 -11.54
N GLN A 11 6.04 -3.94 -11.61
CA GLN A 11 6.83 -2.90 -12.28
C GLN A 11 6.46 -2.80 -13.77
N VAL A 12 6.35 -3.93 -14.46
CA VAL A 12 5.92 -3.97 -15.87
C VAL A 12 4.51 -3.43 -16.02
N LEU A 13 3.55 -3.93 -15.21
CA LEU A 13 2.16 -3.47 -15.24
C LEU A 13 2.03 -1.97 -14.98
N ASN A 14 2.69 -1.44 -13.94
CA ASN A 14 2.64 -0.02 -13.61
C ASN A 14 3.15 0.82 -14.77
N ASN A 15 4.25 0.43 -15.41
CA ASN A 15 4.77 1.17 -16.55
C ASN A 15 3.80 1.20 -17.74
N LEU A 16 3.16 0.06 -18.04
CA LEU A 16 2.16 -0.02 -19.11
C LEU A 16 0.90 0.80 -18.77
N CYS A 17 0.44 0.76 -17.51
CA CYS A 17 -0.68 1.58 -17.04
C CYS A 17 -0.35 3.08 -17.06
N ASP A 18 0.83 3.48 -16.62
CA ASP A 18 1.27 4.88 -16.63
C ASP A 18 1.32 5.42 -18.06
N ASN A 19 1.77 4.61 -19.01
CA ASN A 19 1.72 4.97 -20.43
C ASN A 19 0.26 5.09 -20.92
N ALA A 20 -0.60 4.11 -20.62
CA ALA A 20 -2.01 4.17 -21.00
C ALA A 20 -2.71 5.44 -20.46
N ILE A 21 -2.46 5.81 -19.19
CA ILE A 21 -2.99 7.03 -18.56
C ILE A 21 -2.43 8.28 -19.23
N LYS A 22 -1.13 8.29 -19.55
CA LYS A 22 -0.46 9.44 -20.17
C LYS A 22 -0.94 9.70 -21.60
N PHE A 23 -1.26 8.66 -22.36
CA PHE A 23 -1.59 8.77 -23.79
C PHE A 23 -3.09 8.67 -24.11
N THR A 24 -3.93 8.44 -23.10
CA THR A 24 -5.41 8.45 -23.22
C THR A 24 -5.96 9.74 -22.61
N SER A 25 -6.41 10.65 -23.46
CA SER A 25 -7.04 11.91 -23.03
C SER A 25 -8.52 11.74 -22.68
N GLN A 26 -9.21 10.82 -23.37
CA GLN A 26 -10.61 10.47 -23.16
C GLN A 26 -10.80 8.98 -23.48
N GLY A 27 -11.67 8.30 -22.74
CA GLY A 27 -11.94 6.87 -22.89
C GLY A 27 -11.47 6.05 -21.69
N ASP A 28 -11.41 4.73 -21.87
CA ASP A 28 -11.15 3.78 -20.79
C ASP A 28 -9.79 3.11 -20.92
N ILE A 29 -9.25 2.66 -19.78
CA ILE A 29 -8.08 1.80 -19.71
C ILE A 29 -8.49 0.48 -19.06
N THR A 30 -8.23 -0.63 -19.75
CA THR A 30 -8.59 -1.97 -19.30
C THR A 30 -7.34 -2.80 -19.03
N VAL A 31 -7.22 -3.33 -17.81
CA VAL A 31 -6.19 -4.32 -17.45
C VAL A 31 -6.82 -5.70 -17.42
N ARG A 32 -6.23 -6.65 -18.14
CA ARG A 32 -6.70 -8.05 -18.20
C ARG A 32 -5.57 -9.00 -17.85
N ALA A 33 -5.89 -10.06 -17.12
CA ALA A 33 -4.99 -11.19 -16.90
C ALA A 33 -5.69 -12.49 -17.31
N GLN A 34 -5.01 -13.33 -18.08
CA GLN A 34 -5.49 -14.62 -18.54
C GLN A 34 -4.43 -15.68 -18.24
N ALA A 35 -4.84 -16.85 -17.79
CA ALA A 35 -3.96 -18.00 -17.59
C ALA A 35 -4.36 -19.12 -18.55
N SER A 36 -3.38 -19.68 -19.25
CA SER A 36 -3.53 -20.87 -20.09
C SER A 36 -2.54 -21.95 -19.64
N ALA A 37 -2.82 -23.20 -19.99
CA ALA A 37 -1.88 -24.28 -19.78
C ALA A 37 -0.61 -24.02 -20.60
N ALA A 38 0.57 -24.13 -19.99
CA ALA A 38 1.82 -23.98 -20.72
C ALA A 38 2.01 -25.17 -21.67
N GLU A 39 2.42 -24.90 -22.91
CA GLU A 39 2.82 -25.96 -23.85
C GLU A 39 4.03 -26.74 -23.28
N GLY A 40 3.93 -28.07 -23.33
CA GLY A 40 4.98 -29.00 -22.87
C GLY A 40 4.69 -29.80 -21.61
N GLY A 41 3.54 -29.59 -20.93
CA GLY A 41 3.09 -30.42 -19.80
C GLY A 41 3.95 -30.29 -18.53
N GLY A 42 3.36 -29.78 -17.44
CA GLY A 42 3.99 -29.68 -16.14
C GLY A 42 3.25 -28.72 -15.21
N ASP A 43 3.80 -28.49 -14.01
CA ASP A 43 3.30 -27.53 -13.00
C ASP A 43 3.50 -26.06 -13.42
N HIS A 44 3.36 -25.72 -14.70
CA HIS A 44 3.52 -24.36 -15.20
C HIS A 44 2.30 -23.89 -15.98
N CYS A 45 1.89 -22.64 -15.77
CA CYS A 45 0.92 -21.94 -16.61
C CYS A 45 1.58 -20.77 -17.33
N MET A 46 1.06 -20.47 -18.51
CA MET A 46 1.35 -19.21 -19.18
C MET A 46 0.35 -18.18 -18.69
N VAL A 47 0.84 -17.09 -18.12
CA VAL A 47 -0.01 -15.96 -17.71
C VAL A 47 0.24 -14.81 -18.67
N THR A 48 -0.80 -14.41 -19.39
CA THR A 48 -0.79 -13.25 -20.27
C THR A 48 -1.50 -12.10 -19.59
N LEU A 49 -0.81 -10.98 -19.44
CA LEU A 49 -1.36 -9.73 -18.95
C LEU A 49 -1.42 -8.73 -20.09
N SER A 50 -2.51 -7.96 -20.16
CA SER A 50 -2.65 -6.89 -21.14
C SER A 50 -3.21 -5.61 -20.52
N VAL A 51 -2.75 -4.48 -21.08
CA VAL A 51 -3.24 -3.14 -20.78
C VAL A 51 -3.70 -2.55 -22.11
N ALA A 52 -5.01 -2.35 -22.23
CA ALA A 52 -5.64 -1.74 -23.40
C ALA A 52 -6.08 -0.32 -23.08
N ASP A 53 -5.82 0.59 -23.99
CA ASP A 53 -6.13 2.02 -23.88
C ASP A 53 -6.80 2.53 -25.18
N MET A 54 -7.56 3.62 -25.07
CA MET A 54 -8.22 4.29 -26.20
C MET A 54 -7.49 5.58 -26.60
N GLY A 55 -6.17 5.60 -26.41
CA GLY A 55 -5.33 6.76 -26.68
C GLY A 55 -5.02 6.99 -28.16
N ILE A 56 -3.96 7.77 -28.41
CA ILE A 56 -3.55 8.19 -29.76
C ILE A 56 -3.16 7.04 -30.70
N GLY A 57 -2.89 5.85 -30.16
CA GLY A 57 -2.39 4.71 -30.92
C GLY A 57 -0.97 4.88 -31.46
N ILE A 58 -0.40 3.80 -32.00
CA ILE A 58 1.00 3.71 -32.44
C ILE A 58 1.05 3.18 -33.88
N PRO A 59 1.65 3.92 -34.82
CA PRO A 59 1.87 3.46 -36.20
C PRO A 59 2.68 2.16 -36.28
N LYS A 60 2.33 1.25 -37.20
CA LYS A 60 2.94 -0.08 -37.32
C LYS A 60 4.47 -0.05 -37.49
N ASP A 61 4.98 0.95 -38.19
CA ASP A 61 6.42 1.19 -38.40
C ASP A 61 7.19 1.53 -37.11
N LYS A 62 6.49 2.05 -36.09
CA LYS A 62 7.08 2.44 -34.80
C LYS A 62 6.88 1.40 -33.70
N GLN A 63 6.01 0.41 -33.88
CA GLN A 63 5.66 -0.58 -32.84
C GLN A 63 6.83 -1.48 -32.42
N ALA A 64 7.76 -1.79 -33.32
CA ALA A 64 8.97 -2.54 -32.96
C ALA A 64 9.98 -1.66 -32.20
N GLN A 65 10.08 -0.40 -32.61
CA GLN A 65 11.09 0.56 -32.13
C GLN A 65 10.82 1.05 -30.70
N ILE A 66 9.56 1.10 -30.26
CA ILE A 66 9.20 1.57 -28.91
C ILE A 66 9.74 0.68 -27.77
N PHE A 67 10.18 -0.55 -28.07
CA PHE A 67 10.82 -1.44 -27.09
C PHE A 67 12.34 -1.31 -27.07
N GLU A 68 12.93 -0.55 -28.00
CA GLU A 68 14.38 -0.29 -28.06
C GLU A 68 14.76 0.85 -27.10
N ALA A 69 16.00 0.82 -26.61
CA ALA A 69 16.50 1.85 -25.70
C ALA A 69 16.60 3.21 -26.41
N PHE A 70 16.11 4.27 -25.76
CA PHE A 70 16.22 5.68 -26.21
C PHE A 70 15.39 6.05 -27.45
N THR A 71 14.47 5.20 -27.89
CA THR A 71 13.63 5.50 -29.05
C THR A 71 12.31 6.15 -28.60
N GLN A 72 12.18 7.46 -28.83
CA GLN A 72 10.90 8.15 -28.70
C GLN A 72 10.14 8.05 -30.02
N ALA A 73 8.88 7.63 -29.98
CA ALA A 73 8.04 7.53 -31.17
C ALA A 73 7.81 8.90 -31.84
N ASP A 74 7.96 10.01 -31.11
CA ASP A 74 7.89 11.37 -31.66
C ASP A 74 9.23 12.11 -31.54
N THR A 75 9.88 12.35 -32.68
CA THR A 75 10.98 13.32 -32.83
C THR A 75 10.48 14.76 -33.02
N SER A 76 9.16 14.99 -32.93
CA SER A 76 8.56 16.33 -33.04
C SER A 76 8.73 17.12 -31.74
N THR A 77 9.35 18.28 -31.85
CA THR A 77 9.64 19.28 -30.79
C THR A 77 8.39 19.97 -30.23
N THR A 78 7.40 19.22 -29.80
CA THR A 78 6.24 19.71 -29.03
C THR A 78 6.20 18.99 -27.69
N ARG A 79 6.75 19.65 -26.67
CA ARG A 79 6.78 19.20 -25.27
C ARG A 79 5.36 19.12 -24.68
N GLN A 80 4.59 18.11 -25.05
CA GLN A 80 3.37 17.74 -24.33
C GLN A 80 3.53 16.41 -23.56
N PHE A 81 4.43 15.50 -23.99
CA PHE A 81 4.54 14.16 -23.40
C PHE A 81 5.99 13.71 -23.14
N GLY A 82 6.82 14.54 -22.51
CA GLY A 82 8.22 14.19 -22.19
C GLY A 82 8.35 12.95 -21.28
N GLY A 83 9.23 12.01 -21.65
CA GLY A 83 9.60 10.85 -20.84
C GLY A 83 10.93 10.28 -21.32
N THR A 84 11.70 9.61 -20.45
CA THR A 84 13.07 9.15 -20.74
C THR A 84 13.17 8.08 -21.85
N GLY A 85 12.05 7.55 -22.35
CA GLY A 85 12.02 6.48 -23.35
C GLY A 85 12.49 5.13 -22.80
N LEU A 86 12.84 5.03 -21.52
CA LEU A 86 13.41 3.82 -20.90
C LEU A 86 12.34 2.84 -20.39
N GLY A 87 11.11 3.30 -20.19
CA GLY A 87 10.05 2.52 -19.53
C GLY A 87 9.75 1.20 -20.23
N LEU A 88 9.44 1.25 -21.54
CA LEU A 88 9.11 0.06 -22.33
C LEU A 88 10.33 -0.83 -22.58
N THR A 89 11.52 -0.27 -22.71
CA THR A 89 12.77 -1.03 -22.79
C THR A 89 13.03 -1.83 -21.51
N ILE A 90 12.83 -1.21 -20.33
CA ILE A 90 12.95 -1.90 -19.04
C ILE A 90 11.90 -3.01 -18.96
N CYS A 91 10.66 -2.76 -19.40
CA CYS A 91 9.62 -3.77 -19.44
C CYS A 91 10.01 -4.97 -20.31
N ALA A 92 10.49 -4.72 -21.53
CA ALA A 92 10.94 -5.78 -22.43
C ALA A 92 12.07 -6.61 -21.82
N ARG A 93 13.05 -5.96 -21.18
CA ARG A 93 14.16 -6.67 -20.52
C ARG A 93 13.68 -7.51 -19.34
N LEU A 94 12.80 -6.97 -18.50
CA LEU A 94 12.24 -7.70 -17.35
C LEU A 94 11.42 -8.90 -17.79
N VAL A 95 10.57 -8.75 -18.81
CA VAL A 95 9.75 -9.84 -19.35
C VAL A 95 10.62 -10.94 -19.96
N GLN A 96 11.67 -10.58 -20.70
CA GLN A 96 12.65 -11.55 -21.22
C GLN A 96 13.39 -12.29 -20.09
N LEU A 97 13.79 -11.60 -19.02
CA LEU A 97 14.41 -12.23 -17.85
C LEU A 97 13.46 -13.21 -17.14
N MET A 98 12.15 -12.96 -17.20
CA MET A 98 11.11 -13.88 -16.72
C MET A 98 10.77 -15.00 -17.73
N GLY A 99 11.54 -15.14 -18.81
CA GLY A 99 11.31 -16.15 -19.85
C GLY A 99 10.03 -15.91 -20.66
N GLY A 100 9.57 -14.67 -20.70
CA GLY A 100 8.34 -14.23 -21.32
C GLY A 100 8.52 -13.46 -22.63
N ALA A 101 7.41 -13.00 -23.20
CA ALA A 101 7.39 -12.12 -24.37
C ALA A 101 6.51 -10.89 -24.10
N ILE A 102 6.90 -9.72 -24.62
CA ILE A 102 6.09 -8.50 -24.59
C ILE A 102 5.80 -8.06 -26.03
N GLY A 103 4.62 -7.48 -26.25
CA GLY A 103 4.18 -7.00 -27.55
C GLY A 103 3.14 -5.89 -27.42
N VAL A 104 2.77 -5.33 -28.57
CA VAL A 104 1.73 -4.30 -28.69
C VAL A 104 0.90 -4.56 -29.94
N GLU A 105 -0.40 -4.36 -29.82
CA GLU A 105 -1.34 -4.27 -30.93
C GLU A 105 -1.94 -2.87 -30.90
N SER A 106 -1.77 -2.09 -31.97
CA SER A 106 -2.23 -0.70 -31.97
C SER A 106 -2.57 -0.20 -33.36
N GLU A 107 -3.55 0.70 -33.41
CA GLU A 107 -3.96 1.44 -34.60
C GLU A 107 -3.99 2.95 -34.28
N PRO A 108 -3.38 3.81 -35.12
CA PRO A 108 -3.42 5.25 -34.92
C PRO A 108 -4.85 5.80 -34.83
N GLY A 109 -5.12 6.57 -33.78
CA GLY A 109 -6.42 7.19 -33.50
C GLY A 109 -7.47 6.26 -32.91
N VAL A 110 -7.16 4.98 -32.68
CA VAL A 110 -8.09 3.99 -32.08
C VAL A 110 -7.64 3.61 -30.66
N GLY A 111 -6.33 3.42 -30.46
CA GLY A 111 -5.75 3.05 -29.17
C GLY A 111 -4.64 2.00 -29.27
N SER A 112 -4.17 1.54 -28.12
CA SER A 112 -3.11 0.53 -28.02
C SER A 112 -3.47 -0.57 -27.02
N THR A 113 -3.07 -1.81 -27.31
CA THR A 113 -3.13 -2.95 -26.38
C THR A 113 -1.72 -3.50 -26.21
N PHE A 114 -1.09 -3.14 -25.11
CA PHE A 114 0.18 -3.74 -24.69
C PHE A 114 -0.09 -5.05 -23.99
N HIS A 115 0.67 -6.09 -24.32
CA HIS A 115 0.54 -7.39 -23.68
C HIS A 115 1.90 -7.98 -23.36
N PHE A 116 2.00 -8.70 -22.25
CA PHE A 116 3.14 -9.52 -21.95
C PHE A 116 2.72 -10.86 -21.38
N SER A 117 3.47 -11.90 -21.70
CA SER A 117 3.28 -13.25 -21.21
C SER A 117 4.46 -13.66 -20.35
N VAL A 118 4.19 -14.36 -19.25
CA VAL A 118 5.22 -14.93 -18.36
C VAL A 118 4.85 -16.37 -18.02
N ARG A 119 5.86 -17.23 -17.99
CA ARG A 119 5.71 -18.64 -17.59
C ARG A 119 5.88 -18.74 -16.08
N LEU A 120 4.80 -19.07 -15.37
CA LEU A 120 4.79 -19.14 -13.90
C LEU A 120 4.55 -20.56 -13.44
N LYS A 121 5.07 -20.91 -12.26
CA LYS A 121 4.85 -22.23 -11.66
C LYS A 121 3.50 -22.25 -10.94
N CYS A 122 2.63 -23.17 -11.33
CA CYS A 122 1.40 -23.50 -10.62
C CYS A 122 1.76 -24.25 -9.34
N ARG A 123 1.34 -23.73 -8.19
CA ARG A 123 1.42 -24.49 -6.94
C ARG A 123 0.31 -25.54 -6.93
N ALA A 124 0.66 -26.83 -6.84
CA ALA A 124 -0.30 -27.91 -6.62
C ALA A 124 -1.05 -27.66 -5.30
N LYS A 125 -2.37 -27.92 -5.29
CA LYS A 125 -3.22 -27.89 -4.08
C LYS A 125 -2.73 -28.95 -3.08
N THR A 126 -1.69 -28.61 -2.32
CA THR A 126 -1.36 -29.31 -1.08
C THR A 126 -2.20 -28.65 0.00
N GLY A 127 -3.10 -29.44 0.58
CA GLY A 127 -3.99 -28.98 1.63
C GLY A 127 -3.17 -28.49 2.81
N ASP A 128 -3.18 -27.18 3.03
CA ASP A 128 -3.31 -26.59 4.34
C ASP A 128 -3.83 -25.15 4.21
N THR A 129 -4.70 -24.77 5.12
CA THR A 129 -5.58 -23.61 5.04
C THR A 129 -4.86 -22.29 5.34
N GLY A 130 -4.88 -21.39 4.36
CA GLY A 130 -4.52 -19.98 4.53
C GLY A 130 -4.70 -19.22 3.21
N HIS A 131 -5.83 -18.54 3.05
CA HIS A 131 -6.19 -17.71 1.87
C HIS A 131 -6.49 -18.42 0.54
N SER A 132 -6.87 -19.70 0.54
CA SER A 132 -7.76 -20.14 -0.55
C SER A 132 -9.11 -19.52 -0.27
N LEU A 133 -9.47 -18.56 -1.10
CA LEU A 133 -10.84 -18.12 -1.23
C LEU A 133 -11.69 -19.38 -1.44
N PRO A 134 -12.79 -19.55 -0.69
CA PRO A 134 -13.60 -20.76 -0.77
C PRO A 134 -13.95 -21.07 -2.23
N ALA A 135 -14.19 -22.35 -2.52
CA ALA A 135 -14.62 -22.78 -3.84
C ALA A 135 -15.68 -21.82 -4.40
N LEU A 136 -15.56 -21.51 -5.70
CA LEU A 136 -16.26 -20.47 -6.46
C LEU A 136 -17.79 -20.67 -6.59
N THR A 137 -18.42 -21.26 -5.59
CA THR A 137 -19.83 -21.66 -5.53
C THR A 137 -20.52 -21.09 -4.28
N LEU A 138 -19.93 -20.09 -3.63
CA LEU A 138 -20.45 -19.51 -2.39
C LEU A 138 -21.88 -18.97 -2.55
N TRP A 139 -22.22 -18.57 -3.78
CA TRP A 139 -23.50 -17.98 -4.14
C TRP A 139 -24.20 -18.72 -5.29
N ASP A 140 -23.95 -20.03 -5.44
CA ASP A 140 -24.67 -20.85 -6.41
C ASP A 140 -26.18 -20.72 -6.21
N GLY A 141 -26.89 -20.39 -7.29
CA GLY A 141 -28.34 -20.17 -7.28
C GLY A 141 -28.77 -18.76 -6.88
N PHE A 142 -27.85 -17.87 -6.50
CA PHE A 142 -28.16 -16.46 -6.30
C PHE A 142 -28.22 -15.74 -7.65
N SER A 143 -29.20 -14.84 -7.76
CA SER A 143 -29.36 -13.95 -8.91
C SER A 143 -28.87 -12.55 -8.58
N ALA A 144 -28.12 -11.94 -9.49
CA ALA A 144 -27.62 -10.59 -9.38
C ALA A 144 -27.98 -9.75 -10.61
N LEU A 145 -28.18 -8.44 -10.41
CA LEU A 145 -28.36 -7.47 -11.49
C LEU A 145 -27.24 -6.41 -11.41
N VAL A 146 -26.54 -6.20 -12.52
CA VAL A 146 -25.52 -5.14 -12.64
C VAL A 146 -26.09 -3.99 -13.46
N VAL A 147 -26.07 -2.78 -12.89
CA VAL A 147 -26.57 -1.56 -13.54
C VAL A 147 -25.45 -0.53 -13.56
N ASP A 148 -24.91 -0.28 -14.75
CA ASP A 148 -23.83 0.69 -14.98
C ASP A 148 -23.94 1.13 -16.45
N ASP A 149 -23.77 2.42 -16.75
CA ASP A 149 -23.87 2.93 -18.11
C ASP A 149 -22.62 2.60 -18.95
N HIS A 150 -21.47 2.36 -18.30
CA HIS A 150 -20.21 2.05 -18.95
C HIS A 150 -20.06 0.54 -19.23
N PRO A 151 -19.91 0.12 -20.51
CA PRO A 151 -19.85 -1.29 -20.89
C PRO A 151 -18.63 -2.03 -20.32
N THR A 152 -17.50 -1.33 -20.14
CA THR A 152 -16.27 -1.89 -19.56
C THR A 152 -16.46 -2.29 -18.09
N ASN A 153 -17.14 -1.45 -17.31
CA ASN A 153 -17.48 -1.72 -15.91
C ASN A 153 -18.44 -2.90 -15.80
N ARG A 154 -19.53 -2.88 -16.59
CA ARG A 154 -20.50 -3.98 -16.64
C ARG A 154 -19.82 -5.31 -16.92
N ARG A 155 -18.97 -5.37 -17.96
CA ARG A 155 -18.26 -6.60 -18.34
C ARG A 155 -17.33 -7.11 -17.23
N SER A 156 -16.67 -6.21 -16.50
CA SER A 156 -15.78 -6.58 -15.38
C SER A 156 -16.58 -7.16 -14.20
N LEU A 157 -17.66 -6.48 -13.80
CA LEU A 157 -18.54 -6.92 -12.72
C LEU A 157 -19.25 -8.24 -13.06
N LEU A 158 -19.75 -8.37 -14.30
CA LEU A 158 -20.37 -9.58 -14.81
C LEU A 158 -19.39 -10.76 -14.69
N HIS A 159 -18.16 -10.58 -15.16
CA HIS A 159 -17.14 -11.62 -15.09
C HIS A 159 -16.82 -12.03 -13.64
N TRP A 160 -16.67 -11.08 -12.72
CA TRP A 160 -16.38 -11.39 -11.32
C TRP A 160 -17.52 -12.13 -10.64
N LEU A 161 -18.76 -11.64 -10.79
CA LEU A 161 -19.94 -12.25 -10.18
C LEU A 161 -20.23 -13.65 -10.74
N GLN A 162 -20.14 -13.84 -12.05
CA GLN A 162 -20.29 -15.16 -12.68
C GLN A 162 -19.21 -16.12 -12.20
N THR A 163 -17.97 -15.64 -12.07
CA THR A 163 -16.86 -16.43 -11.52
C THR A 163 -17.16 -16.85 -10.09
N TRP A 164 -17.93 -16.09 -9.31
CA TRP A 164 -18.31 -16.44 -7.94
C TRP A 164 -19.62 -17.23 -7.79
N GLY A 165 -20.24 -17.64 -8.91
CA GLY A 165 -21.42 -18.53 -8.92
C GLY A 165 -22.78 -17.84 -9.10
N PHE A 166 -22.82 -16.51 -9.26
CA PHE A 166 -24.09 -15.80 -9.50
C PHE A 166 -24.64 -16.03 -10.91
N GLN A 167 -25.97 -16.07 -11.02
CA GLN A 167 -26.67 -15.80 -12.28
C GLN A 167 -26.83 -14.29 -12.42
N VAL A 168 -26.18 -13.69 -13.42
CA VAL A 168 -26.07 -12.23 -13.53
C VAL A 168 -26.76 -11.71 -14.77
N ASP A 169 -27.71 -10.81 -14.58
CA ASP A 169 -28.29 -9.98 -15.63
C ASP A 169 -27.62 -8.59 -15.65
N GLU A 170 -27.67 -7.91 -16.79
CA GLU A 170 -27.14 -6.56 -16.95
C GLU A 170 -28.20 -5.57 -17.45
N ALA A 171 -28.07 -4.31 -17.03
CA ALA A 171 -28.87 -3.19 -17.51
C ALA A 171 -27.97 -1.96 -17.75
N GLN A 172 -28.27 -1.19 -18.78
CA GLN A 172 -27.45 -0.04 -19.20
C GLN A 172 -27.85 1.26 -18.51
N ASN A 173 -28.99 1.28 -17.84
CA ASN A 173 -29.52 2.45 -17.12
C ASN A 173 -30.54 2.03 -16.06
N GLY A 174 -30.86 2.96 -15.15
CA GLY A 174 -31.80 2.69 -14.06
C GLY A 174 -33.23 2.36 -14.52
N ILE A 175 -33.69 2.86 -15.66
CA ILE A 175 -35.06 2.61 -16.15
C ILE A 175 -35.20 1.16 -16.59
N GLU A 176 -34.26 0.67 -17.40
CA GLU A 176 -34.19 -0.72 -17.83
C GLU A 176 -34.08 -1.65 -16.62
N ALA A 177 -33.23 -1.31 -15.65
CA ALA A 177 -33.08 -2.08 -14.42
C ALA A 177 -34.39 -2.21 -13.63
N LEU A 178 -35.19 -1.13 -13.53
CA LEU A 178 -36.48 -1.17 -12.82
C LEU A 178 -37.47 -2.09 -13.54
N GLN A 179 -37.48 -2.07 -14.88
CA GLN A 179 -38.33 -2.97 -15.66
C GLN A 179 -37.93 -4.44 -15.48
N GLN A 180 -36.62 -4.73 -15.45
CA GLN A 180 -36.11 -6.07 -15.18
C GLN A 180 -36.47 -6.53 -13.76
N CYS A 181 -36.31 -5.66 -12.75
CA CYS A 181 -36.73 -5.94 -11.37
C CYS A 181 -38.22 -6.26 -11.28
N GLY A 182 -39.07 -5.46 -11.93
CA GLY A 182 -40.52 -5.69 -11.96
C GLY A 182 -40.88 -7.05 -12.58
N LYS A 183 -40.24 -7.44 -13.68
CA LYS A 183 -40.41 -8.77 -14.31
C LYS A 183 -39.96 -9.91 -13.39
N ALA A 184 -38.81 -9.74 -12.73
CA ALA A 184 -38.25 -10.72 -11.82
C ALA A 184 -39.16 -10.97 -10.60
N VAL A 185 -39.72 -9.89 -10.03
CA VAL A 185 -40.71 -9.96 -8.94
C VAL A 185 -42.00 -10.65 -9.41
N GLN A 186 -42.53 -10.30 -10.59
CA GLN A 186 -43.73 -10.93 -11.15
C GLN A 186 -43.53 -12.43 -11.44
N ALA A 187 -42.32 -12.83 -11.82
CA ALA A 187 -41.94 -14.23 -12.02
C ALA A 187 -41.66 -14.99 -10.70
N GLY A 188 -41.82 -14.35 -9.53
CA GLY A 188 -41.55 -14.94 -8.22
C GLY A 188 -40.06 -15.21 -7.95
N LYS A 189 -39.16 -14.57 -8.71
CA LYS A 189 -37.70 -14.74 -8.64
C LYS A 189 -37.01 -13.38 -8.54
N PRO A 190 -37.20 -12.63 -7.45
CA PRO A 190 -36.49 -11.36 -7.27
C PRO A 190 -34.98 -11.57 -7.23
N TYR A 191 -34.21 -10.52 -7.57
CA TYR A 191 -32.76 -10.55 -7.45
C TYR A 191 -32.35 -10.64 -5.98
N HIS A 192 -31.24 -11.32 -5.71
CA HIS A 192 -30.64 -11.36 -4.38
C HIS A 192 -29.71 -10.16 -4.15
N LEU A 193 -29.07 -9.70 -5.23
CA LEU A 193 -28.10 -8.62 -5.23
C LEU A 193 -28.36 -7.68 -6.41
N ILE A 194 -28.27 -6.37 -6.20
CA ILE A 194 -28.18 -5.38 -7.29
C ILE A 194 -26.95 -4.52 -7.04
N ILE A 195 -26.06 -4.45 -8.04
CA ILE A 195 -24.91 -3.54 -8.04
C ILE A 195 -25.24 -2.35 -8.94
N LEU A 196 -25.14 -1.15 -8.39
CA LEU A 196 -25.59 0.10 -9.00
C LEU A 196 -24.42 1.07 -9.17
N ASP A 197 -24.25 1.63 -10.36
CA ASP A 197 -23.47 2.86 -10.51
C ASP A 197 -24.21 4.05 -9.86
N ALA A 198 -23.51 4.84 -9.07
CA ALA A 198 -24.06 6.05 -8.45
C ALA A 198 -24.44 7.09 -9.51
N HIS A 199 -23.68 7.17 -10.60
CA HIS A 199 -23.89 8.15 -11.66
C HIS A 199 -24.25 7.48 -12.98
N MET A 200 -25.50 7.66 -13.41
CA MET A 200 -25.97 7.21 -14.71
C MET A 200 -26.89 8.28 -15.31
N PRO A 201 -26.98 8.40 -16.65
CA PRO A 201 -27.94 9.28 -17.30
C PRO A 201 -29.40 8.93 -16.96
N LEU A 202 -30.27 9.94 -16.98
CA LEU A 202 -31.72 9.85 -16.77
C LEU A 202 -32.13 9.46 -15.35
N LEU A 203 -31.74 8.27 -14.88
CA LEU A 203 -32.01 7.77 -13.55
C LEU A 203 -30.71 7.26 -12.91
N ASP A 204 -30.21 8.05 -11.95
CA ASP A 204 -28.99 7.75 -11.20
C ASP A 204 -29.22 6.61 -10.19
N GLY A 205 -28.14 6.04 -9.65
CA GLY A 205 -28.23 4.88 -8.76
C GLY A 205 -29.03 5.15 -7.48
N PHE A 206 -28.97 6.39 -6.97
CA PHE A 206 -29.77 6.80 -5.82
C PHE A 206 -31.26 6.93 -6.16
N GLY A 207 -31.60 7.50 -7.31
CA GLY A 207 -32.96 7.59 -7.81
C GLY A 207 -33.56 6.21 -8.08
N PHE A 208 -32.76 5.28 -8.62
CA PHE A 208 -33.13 3.88 -8.75
C PHE A 208 -33.48 3.26 -7.39
N ALA A 209 -32.60 3.38 -6.40
CA ALA A 209 -32.82 2.81 -5.07
C ALA A 209 -34.08 3.40 -4.40
N ALA A 210 -34.31 4.71 -4.55
CA ALA A 210 -35.51 5.38 -4.06
C ALA A 210 -36.78 4.85 -4.73
N ALA A 211 -36.77 4.66 -6.06
CA ALA A 211 -37.90 4.13 -6.80
C ALA A 211 -38.21 2.67 -6.41
N LEU A 212 -37.18 1.83 -6.28
CA LEU A 212 -37.34 0.43 -5.88
C LEU A 212 -37.94 0.31 -4.47
N LYS A 213 -37.50 1.16 -3.54
CA LYS A 213 -38.05 1.26 -2.19
C LYS A 213 -39.49 1.76 -2.18
N ALA A 214 -39.80 2.82 -2.93
CA ALA A 214 -41.16 3.37 -3.03
C ALA A 214 -42.18 2.38 -3.61
N GLN A 215 -41.74 1.50 -4.52
CA GLN A 215 -42.57 0.44 -5.09
C GLN A 215 -42.66 -0.82 -4.21
N ASN A 216 -42.03 -0.84 -3.02
CA ASN A 216 -41.89 -2.02 -2.15
C ASN A 216 -41.34 -3.26 -2.86
N GLN A 217 -40.57 -3.06 -3.94
CA GLN A 217 -39.99 -4.14 -4.74
C GLN A 217 -38.60 -4.57 -4.25
N GLN A 218 -38.03 -3.86 -3.27
CA GLN A 218 -36.72 -4.20 -2.71
C GLN A 218 -36.74 -5.54 -1.96
N GLY A 219 -37.79 -5.83 -1.17
CA GLY A 219 -37.90 -7.11 -0.44
C GLY A 219 -36.63 -7.47 0.35
N ALA A 220 -36.08 -8.66 0.09
CA ALA A 220 -34.82 -9.12 0.67
C ALA A 220 -33.56 -8.77 -0.15
N THR A 221 -33.74 -8.11 -1.30
CA THR A 221 -32.68 -7.76 -2.26
C THR A 221 -31.66 -6.83 -1.60
N GLN A 222 -30.38 -7.21 -1.63
CA GLN A 222 -29.29 -6.37 -1.16
C GLN A 222 -28.84 -5.42 -2.27
N LEU A 223 -28.64 -4.14 -1.94
CA LEU A 223 -28.15 -3.13 -2.88
C LEU A 223 -26.71 -2.76 -2.53
N VAL A 224 -25.84 -2.71 -3.55
CA VAL A 224 -24.46 -2.20 -3.45
C VAL A 224 -24.29 -1.07 -4.45
N MET A 225 -23.75 0.05 -4.00
CA MET A 225 -23.48 1.21 -4.84
C MET A 225 -21.98 1.34 -5.13
N LEU A 226 -21.64 1.61 -6.38
CA LEU A 226 -20.30 1.93 -6.87
C LEU A 226 -20.27 3.40 -7.32
N SER A 227 -19.41 4.23 -6.75
CA SER A 227 -19.32 5.67 -7.09
C SER A 227 -17.92 6.09 -7.55
N SER A 228 -17.81 6.96 -8.55
CA SER A 228 -16.52 7.52 -8.99
C SER A 228 -15.91 8.55 -8.02
N GLY A 229 -16.63 8.94 -6.96
CA GLY A 229 -16.14 9.82 -5.90
C GLY A 229 -16.95 9.67 -4.61
N GLY A 230 -16.30 9.76 -3.44
CA GLY A 230 -16.99 9.71 -2.15
C GLY A 230 -17.50 11.08 -1.73
N GLY A 231 -18.79 11.35 -1.93
CA GLY A 231 -19.41 12.61 -1.53
C GLY A 231 -19.67 12.67 -0.03
N LYS A 232 -19.39 13.82 0.61
CA LYS A 232 -19.87 14.11 1.97
C LYS A 232 -21.41 14.05 1.97
N GLY A 233 -21.99 13.05 2.62
CA GLY A 233 -23.44 12.84 2.71
C GLY A 233 -23.96 11.55 2.05
N ASP A 234 -23.17 10.93 1.17
CA ASP A 234 -23.58 9.71 0.45
C ASP A 234 -23.87 8.55 1.40
N SER A 235 -23.10 8.43 2.50
CA SER A 235 -23.29 7.43 3.53
C SER A 235 -24.62 7.52 4.26
N GLN A 236 -25.13 8.75 4.45
CA GLN A 236 -26.45 8.95 5.06
C GLN A 236 -27.55 8.58 4.06
N ARG A 237 -27.43 9.05 2.81
CA ARG A 237 -28.38 8.76 1.74
C ARG A 237 -28.48 7.26 1.45
N CYS A 238 -27.36 6.54 1.51
CA CYS A 238 -27.35 5.08 1.38
C CYS A 238 -28.14 4.38 2.49
N ARG A 239 -27.95 4.79 3.75
CA ARG A 239 -28.70 4.24 4.89
C ARG A 239 -30.20 4.49 4.77
N GLU A 240 -30.58 5.70 4.40
CA GLU A 240 -31.99 6.08 4.21
C GLU A 240 -32.65 5.28 3.08
N LEU A 241 -31.91 4.94 2.03
CA LEU A 241 -32.39 4.18 0.88
C LEU A 241 -32.24 2.65 1.02
N GLY A 242 -31.73 2.17 2.15
CA GLY A 242 -31.54 0.73 2.40
C GLY A 242 -30.46 0.10 1.53
N ILE A 243 -29.44 0.87 1.15
CA ILE A 243 -28.25 0.38 0.45
C ILE A 243 -27.31 -0.26 1.47
N GLY A 244 -26.94 -1.52 1.24
CA GLY A 244 -26.14 -2.34 2.18
C GLY A 244 -24.62 -2.14 2.04
N GLY A 245 -24.15 -1.69 0.87
CA GLY A 245 -22.73 -1.43 0.62
C GLY A 245 -22.48 -0.24 -0.30
N TYR A 246 -21.38 0.48 -0.09
CA TYR A 246 -20.93 1.61 -0.90
C TYR A 246 -19.41 1.55 -1.11
N LEU A 247 -18.98 1.41 -2.36
CA LEU A 247 -17.58 1.34 -2.77
C LEU A 247 -17.27 2.43 -3.77
N THR A 248 -16.04 2.97 -3.73
CA THR A 248 -15.59 3.95 -4.71
C THR A 248 -14.83 3.27 -5.85
N LYS A 249 -15.07 3.68 -7.10
CA LYS A 249 -14.35 3.19 -8.28
C LYS A 249 -12.90 3.72 -8.29
N PRO A 250 -11.89 2.93 -8.72
CA PRO A 250 -12.00 1.53 -9.09
C PRO A 250 -12.19 0.64 -7.85
N ALA A 251 -13.23 -0.21 -7.88
CA ALA A 251 -13.45 -1.22 -6.84
C ALA A 251 -12.66 -2.48 -7.22
N THR A 252 -11.91 -3.05 -6.29
CA THR A 252 -11.18 -4.29 -6.56
C THR A 252 -12.10 -5.51 -6.40
N PRO A 253 -11.82 -6.65 -7.05
CA PRO A 253 -12.59 -7.88 -6.83
C PRO A 253 -12.58 -8.33 -5.36
N VAL A 254 -11.49 -8.05 -4.64
CA VAL A 254 -11.35 -8.39 -3.22
C VAL A 254 -12.29 -7.54 -2.37
N GLU A 255 -12.23 -6.20 -2.53
CA GLU A 255 -13.11 -5.25 -1.82
C GLU A 255 -14.59 -5.56 -2.07
N LEU A 256 -14.95 -5.80 -3.34
CA LEU A 256 -16.32 -6.12 -3.70
C LEU A 256 -16.76 -7.42 -3.04
N ARG A 257 -15.96 -8.49 -3.14
CA ARG A 257 -16.35 -9.78 -2.57
C ARG A 257 -16.50 -9.71 -1.05
N GLU A 258 -15.59 -9.06 -0.34
CA GLU A 258 -15.70 -8.87 1.11
C GLU A 258 -16.98 -8.15 1.50
N THR A 259 -17.34 -7.12 0.74
CA THR A 259 -18.62 -6.41 0.90
C THR A 259 -19.80 -7.37 0.70
N LEU A 260 -19.77 -8.16 -0.38
CA LEU A 260 -20.84 -9.13 -0.70
C LEU A 260 -20.97 -10.21 0.37
N THR A 261 -19.87 -10.76 0.87
CA THR A 261 -19.89 -11.78 1.92
C THR A 261 -20.53 -11.26 3.19
N ARG A 262 -20.35 -9.97 3.51
CA ARG A 262 -20.94 -9.36 4.70
C ARG A 262 -22.43 -9.09 4.55
N ILE A 263 -22.87 -8.58 3.41
CA ILE A 263 -24.28 -8.21 3.19
C ILE A 263 -25.16 -9.42 2.83
N LEU A 264 -24.60 -10.47 2.22
CA LEU A 264 -25.32 -11.69 1.84
C LEU A 264 -25.19 -12.83 2.88
N ALA A 265 -24.51 -12.60 4.00
CA ALA A 265 -24.44 -13.59 5.08
C ALA A 265 -25.86 -13.89 5.61
N PRO A 266 -26.22 -15.16 5.88
CA PRO A 266 -27.49 -15.49 6.51
C PRO A 266 -27.60 -14.74 7.83
N ARG A 267 -28.56 -13.81 7.94
CA ARG A 267 -28.94 -13.24 9.22
C ARG A 267 -29.45 -14.42 10.05
N ALA A 268 -28.64 -14.87 11.00
CA ALA A 268 -29.06 -15.86 11.99
C ALA A 268 -30.36 -15.35 12.60
N ALA A 269 -31.45 -16.04 12.29
CA ALA A 269 -32.71 -15.87 12.97
C ALA A 269 -32.49 -16.38 14.40
N ASP A 270 -32.10 -15.49 15.31
CA ASP A 270 -32.48 -15.59 16.71
C ASP A 270 -32.38 -14.22 17.40
N SER A 271 -33.44 -13.98 18.15
CA SER A 271 -33.84 -12.80 18.89
C SER A 271 -32.90 -12.42 20.04
N SER A 272 -32.92 -11.12 20.37
CA SER A 272 -32.46 -10.44 21.60
C SER A 272 -31.14 -9.68 21.54
N SER A 273 -31.11 -8.59 20.76
CA SER A 273 -30.37 -7.37 21.12
C SER A 273 -31.31 -6.17 20.94
N PRO A 274 -31.35 -5.20 21.88
CA PRO A 274 -32.32 -4.11 21.83
C PRO A 274 -32.03 -3.19 20.63
N ALA A 275 -33.10 -2.66 20.06
CA ALA A 275 -33.12 -1.79 18.90
C ALA A 275 -32.08 -0.65 19.00
N GLY A 276 -31.16 -0.60 18.03
CA GLY A 276 -30.17 0.46 17.94
C GLY A 276 -28.96 0.18 17.05
N ASP A 277 -29.11 -0.55 15.94
CA ASP A 277 -28.23 -0.32 14.77
C ASP A 277 -28.89 -0.88 13.51
N ALA A 278 -29.31 0.02 12.64
CA ALA A 278 -29.82 -0.32 11.31
C ALA A 278 -28.70 -1.04 10.53
N ALA A 279 -29.06 -2.14 9.86
CA ALA A 279 -28.24 -2.97 8.97
C ALA A 279 -26.87 -2.35 8.62
N ALA A 280 -25.79 -2.92 9.17
CA ALA A 280 -24.43 -2.38 9.10
C ALA A 280 -24.03 -1.98 7.66
N PHE A 281 -24.18 -0.70 7.36
CA PHE A 281 -23.83 -0.10 6.08
C PHE A 281 -22.32 -0.20 5.85
N VAL A 282 -21.91 -0.93 4.81
CA VAL A 282 -20.49 -1.21 4.54
C VAL A 282 -19.94 -0.18 3.57
N THR A 283 -19.09 0.72 4.04
CA THR A 283 -18.26 1.60 3.22
C THR A 283 -16.82 1.11 3.11
N ARG A 284 -16.07 1.60 2.10
CA ARG A 284 -14.60 1.47 2.04
C ARG A 284 -13.91 1.92 3.33
N HIS A 285 -14.44 2.94 4.02
CA HIS A 285 -13.94 3.36 5.33
C HIS A 285 -14.24 2.33 6.42
N THR A 286 -15.45 1.76 6.52
CA THR A 286 -15.74 0.68 7.49
C THR A 286 -15.01 -0.65 7.20
N LEU A 287 -14.55 -0.86 5.95
CA LEU A 287 -13.68 -1.99 5.59
C LEU A 287 -12.23 -1.76 6.07
N LYS A 288 -11.75 -0.51 6.05
CA LYS A 288 -10.43 -0.12 6.61
C LYS A 288 -10.44 0.09 8.13
N GLU A 289 -11.50 0.66 8.68
CA GLU A 289 -11.70 0.95 10.11
C GLU A 289 -11.93 -0.30 10.96
N GLN A 290 -12.16 -1.46 10.32
CA GLN A 290 -12.12 -2.76 10.98
C GLN A 290 -10.85 -3.57 10.65
N GLN A 291 -9.75 -2.91 10.28
CA GLN A 291 -8.45 -3.42 10.73
C GLN A 291 -8.50 -3.37 12.26
N ARG A 292 -8.50 -4.54 12.90
CA ARG A 292 -8.55 -4.70 14.35
C ARG A 292 -7.59 -3.69 14.99
N GLN A 293 -8.07 -2.88 15.94
CA GLN A 293 -7.21 -2.00 16.70
C GLN A 293 -6.20 -2.88 17.47
N LEU A 294 -4.93 -2.82 17.06
CA LEU A 294 -3.84 -3.54 17.70
C LEU A 294 -3.33 -2.77 18.90
N ASN A 295 -2.96 -3.48 19.97
CA ASN A 295 -2.15 -2.95 21.06
C ASN A 295 -0.67 -3.15 20.69
N ILE A 296 -0.01 -2.07 20.31
CA ILE A 296 1.36 -2.07 19.81
C ILE A 296 2.29 -1.45 20.84
N LEU A 297 3.33 -2.19 21.24
CA LEU A 297 4.44 -1.66 22.02
C LEU A 297 5.53 -1.17 21.07
N VAL A 298 5.89 0.11 21.15
CA VAL A 298 6.98 0.71 20.38
C VAL A 298 8.14 0.98 21.31
N VAL A 299 9.27 0.33 21.05
CA VAL A 299 10.51 0.46 21.81
C VAL A 299 11.53 1.22 20.96
N GLU A 300 11.73 2.49 21.26
CA GLU A 300 12.55 3.44 20.48
C GLU A 300 13.13 4.48 21.45
N ASP A 301 14.41 4.84 21.31
CA ASP A 301 15.08 5.81 22.19
C ASP A 301 15.04 7.24 21.64
N ASN A 302 14.94 7.41 20.32
CA ASN A 302 14.90 8.72 19.69
C ASN A 302 13.50 9.37 19.77
N PRO A 303 13.32 10.53 20.42
CA PRO A 303 12.03 11.21 20.58
C PRO A 303 11.32 11.55 19.26
N VAL A 304 12.09 11.84 18.20
CA VAL A 304 11.55 12.13 16.85
C VAL A 304 10.88 10.88 16.28
N ASN A 305 11.57 9.74 16.35
CA ASN A 305 11.07 8.46 15.85
C ASN A 305 9.90 7.95 16.71
N GLN A 306 9.96 8.14 18.03
CA GLN A 306 8.83 7.83 18.94
C GLN A 306 7.58 8.59 18.51
N LYS A 307 7.69 9.90 18.25
CA LYS A 307 6.56 10.73 17.86
C LYS A 307 6.02 10.34 16.48
N LEU A 308 6.90 10.09 15.52
CA LEU A 308 6.52 9.64 14.18
C LEU A 308 5.80 8.29 14.21
N ALA A 309 6.38 7.28 14.88
CA ALA A 309 5.80 5.95 14.99
C ALA A 309 4.42 6.02 15.64
N THR A 310 4.28 6.78 16.72
CA THR A 310 3.01 6.99 17.42
C THR A 310 1.96 7.60 16.50
N LEU A 311 2.27 8.71 15.84
CA LEU A 311 1.35 9.38 14.92
C LEU A 311 0.89 8.49 13.77
N VAL A 312 1.82 7.79 13.13
CA VAL A 312 1.49 6.91 12.00
C VAL A 312 0.57 5.79 12.46
N LEU A 313 0.88 5.14 13.57
CA LEU A 313 0.10 4.01 14.10
C LEU A 313 -1.27 4.45 14.64
N GLU A 314 -1.35 5.61 15.31
CA GLU A 314 -2.62 6.18 15.78
C GLU A 314 -3.52 6.61 14.61
N LYS A 315 -2.93 7.20 13.55
CA LYS A 315 -3.67 7.53 12.29
C LYS A 315 -4.15 6.28 11.56
N MET A 316 -3.48 5.14 11.75
CA MET A 316 -3.92 3.82 11.29
C MET A 316 -4.97 3.17 12.22
N GLY A 317 -5.34 3.82 13.33
CA GLY A 317 -6.39 3.37 14.25
C GLY A 317 -5.90 2.41 15.34
N HIS A 318 -4.58 2.24 15.52
CA HIS A 318 -4.00 1.35 16.53
C HIS A 318 -3.75 2.05 17.87
N ARG A 319 -3.65 1.27 18.94
CA ARG A 319 -3.27 1.76 20.27
C ARG A 319 -1.78 1.58 20.48
N VAL A 320 -1.08 2.66 20.80
CA VAL A 320 0.38 2.66 20.94
C VAL A 320 0.77 2.87 22.40
N THR A 321 1.75 2.11 22.88
CA THR A 321 2.47 2.38 24.13
C THR A 321 3.96 2.50 23.83
N LEU A 322 4.62 3.51 24.40
CA LEU A 322 6.03 3.80 24.15
C LEU A 322 6.90 3.29 25.30
N ALA A 323 8.03 2.66 24.95
CA ALA A 323 9.15 2.37 25.83
C ALA A 323 10.40 3.08 25.29
N HIS A 324 11.12 3.79 26.16
CA HIS A 324 12.19 4.70 25.75
C HIS A 324 13.57 4.02 25.64
N ASN A 325 13.67 2.72 25.90
CA ASN A 325 14.86 1.89 25.72
C ASN A 325 14.50 0.39 25.84
N GLY A 326 15.44 -0.49 25.53
CA GLY A 326 15.22 -1.95 25.58
C GLY A 326 14.83 -2.47 26.97
N GLN A 327 15.37 -1.90 28.05
CA GLN A 327 15.03 -2.33 29.42
C GLN A 327 13.58 -2.00 29.76
N GLN A 328 13.11 -0.79 29.44
CA GLN A 328 11.69 -0.45 29.59
C GLN A 328 10.80 -1.33 28.73
N GLY A 329 11.23 -1.67 27.51
CA GLY A 329 10.49 -2.59 26.64
C GLY A 329 10.33 -3.98 27.29
N VAL A 330 11.39 -4.51 27.87
CA VAL A 330 11.39 -5.77 28.65
C VAL A 330 10.46 -5.66 29.87
N ASP A 331 10.56 -4.58 30.64
CA ASP A 331 9.77 -4.39 31.86
C ASP A 331 8.27 -4.23 31.58
N MET A 332 7.91 -3.59 30.47
CA MET A 332 6.52 -3.37 30.04
C MET A 332 5.90 -4.61 29.37
N PHE A 333 6.70 -5.45 28.71
CA PHE A 333 6.21 -6.62 28.00
C PHE A 333 5.25 -7.51 28.83
N PRO A 334 5.55 -7.91 30.08
CA PRO A 334 4.65 -8.77 30.87
C PRO A 334 3.41 -8.06 31.44
N THR A 335 3.34 -6.72 31.37
CA THR A 335 2.28 -5.93 32.03
C THR A 335 0.99 -5.86 31.23
N ALA A 336 1.02 -6.19 29.93
CA ALA A 336 -0.13 -6.18 29.05
C ALA A 336 -0.01 -7.26 27.96
N ALA A 337 -1.12 -7.56 27.30
CA ALA A 337 -1.10 -8.41 26.11
C ALA A 337 -0.85 -7.54 24.87
N TRP A 338 0.29 -7.75 24.23
CA TRP A 338 0.71 -7.02 23.04
C TRP A 338 0.38 -7.84 21.79
N ASP A 339 -0.23 -7.18 20.81
CA ASP A 339 -0.49 -7.79 19.51
C ASP A 339 0.77 -7.75 18.61
N VAL A 340 1.59 -6.71 18.76
CA VAL A 340 2.85 -6.52 18.03
C VAL A 340 3.82 -5.68 18.88
N VAL A 341 5.12 -5.98 18.81
CA VAL A 341 6.19 -5.13 19.32
C VAL A 341 7.02 -4.60 18.15
N LEU A 342 7.16 -3.28 18.04
CA LEU A 342 8.16 -2.65 17.18
C LEU A 342 9.41 -2.35 18.02
N MET A 343 10.55 -2.94 17.66
CA MET A 343 11.77 -2.92 18.46
C MET A 343 12.90 -2.27 17.69
N ASP A 344 13.41 -1.14 18.16
CA ASP A 344 14.65 -0.58 17.64
C ASP A 344 15.85 -1.48 17.97
N MET A 345 16.76 -1.64 17.01
CA MET A 345 17.96 -2.46 17.18
C MET A 345 19.01 -1.77 18.07
N GLN A 346 19.19 -0.46 17.91
CA GLN A 346 20.27 0.28 18.55
C GLN A 346 19.72 1.29 19.55
N MET A 347 19.73 0.92 20.83
CA MET A 347 19.28 1.78 21.92
C MET A 347 20.29 1.80 23.07
N PRO A 348 20.37 2.89 23.85
CA PRO A 348 21.14 2.94 25.10
C PRO A 348 20.54 2.00 26.14
N VAL A 349 21.34 1.69 27.17
CA VAL A 349 21.00 0.77 28.29
C VAL A 349 20.90 -0.69 27.85
N MET A 350 20.03 -1.00 26.90
CA MET A 350 19.82 -2.34 26.35
C MET A 350 19.40 -2.24 24.89
N GLY A 351 20.15 -2.91 24.00
CA GLY A 351 19.84 -2.97 22.58
C GLY A 351 18.68 -3.91 22.27
N GLY A 352 18.09 -3.77 21.07
CA GLY A 352 16.91 -4.54 20.66
C GLY A 352 17.14 -6.05 20.64
N VAL A 353 18.35 -6.49 20.26
CA VAL A 353 18.73 -7.90 20.23
C VAL A 353 18.65 -8.53 21.62
N ASP A 354 19.24 -7.89 22.63
CA ASP A 354 19.23 -8.40 24.01
C ASP A 354 17.83 -8.30 24.63
N ALA A 355 17.12 -7.20 24.37
CA ALA A 355 15.73 -7.03 24.80
C ALA A 355 14.83 -8.15 24.24
N THR A 356 14.94 -8.48 22.95
CA THR A 356 14.19 -9.57 22.33
C THR A 356 14.53 -10.92 22.96
N ARG A 357 15.81 -11.23 23.21
CA ARG A 357 16.18 -12.50 23.87
C ARG A 357 15.51 -12.63 25.24
N ILE A 358 15.50 -11.55 26.03
CA ILE A 358 14.86 -11.54 27.35
C ILE A 358 13.34 -11.67 27.22
N ILE A 359 12.72 -10.96 26.28
CA ILE A 359 11.28 -11.07 26.02
C ILE A 359 10.91 -12.52 25.65
N ARG A 360 11.64 -13.16 24.74
CA ARG A 360 11.41 -14.54 24.32
C ARG A 360 11.58 -15.56 25.45
N GLN A 361 12.49 -15.32 26.39
CA GLN A 361 12.66 -16.17 27.57
C GLN A 361 11.50 -16.06 28.56
N ASN A 362 10.87 -14.89 28.63
CA ASN A 362 9.75 -14.60 29.53
C ASN A 362 8.37 -14.78 28.87
N GLU A 363 8.35 -15.20 27.60
CA GLU A 363 7.12 -15.38 26.84
C GLU A 363 6.36 -16.63 27.31
N PRO A 364 5.05 -16.53 27.62
CA PRO A 364 4.28 -17.68 28.08
C PRO A 364 4.25 -18.81 27.04
N ALA A 365 4.43 -20.05 27.50
CA ALA A 365 4.42 -21.22 26.63
C ALA A 365 3.11 -21.30 25.80
N GLY A 366 3.24 -21.24 24.47
CA GLY A 366 2.12 -21.30 23.53
C GLY A 366 1.58 -19.93 23.07
N GLN A 367 2.12 -18.83 23.59
CA GLN A 367 1.92 -17.48 23.06
C GLN A 367 3.18 -17.04 22.30
N HIS A 368 2.99 -16.34 21.19
CA HIS A 368 4.08 -15.78 20.39
C HIS A 368 3.65 -14.42 19.87
N THR A 369 4.05 -13.36 20.56
CA THR A 369 3.86 -11.99 20.14
C THR A 369 4.87 -11.65 19.06
N PRO A 370 4.44 -11.19 17.87
CA PRO A 370 5.32 -10.72 16.82
C PRO A 370 6.24 -9.59 17.29
N ILE A 371 7.56 -9.76 17.11
CA ILE A 371 8.55 -8.70 17.35
C ILE A 371 9.17 -8.31 16.00
N ILE A 372 8.97 -7.06 15.60
CA ILE A 372 9.44 -6.52 14.32
C ILE A 372 10.61 -5.57 14.60
N ALA A 373 11.78 -5.89 14.05
CA ALA A 373 12.97 -5.06 14.16
C ALA A 373 12.80 -3.75 13.37
N MET A 374 13.18 -2.62 13.93
CA MET A 374 13.35 -1.37 13.20
C MET A 374 14.84 -1.14 12.98
N THR A 375 15.29 -1.20 11.72
CA THR A 375 16.72 -1.26 11.35
C THR A 375 17.12 -0.09 10.47
N ALA A 376 18.29 0.52 10.72
CA ALA A 376 18.79 1.64 9.91
C ALA A 376 19.50 1.20 8.61
N ASN A 377 19.75 -0.10 8.43
CA ASN A 377 20.47 -0.64 7.27
C ASN A 377 19.88 -2.02 6.92
N ALA A 378 19.28 -2.16 5.75
CA ALA A 378 18.69 -3.43 5.28
C ALA A 378 19.74 -4.45 4.80
N MET A 379 20.95 -4.41 5.39
CA MET A 379 22.04 -5.32 5.01
C MET A 379 21.84 -6.71 5.63
N ALA A 380 22.32 -7.74 4.92
CA ALA A 380 22.10 -9.15 5.26
C ALA A 380 22.62 -9.57 6.65
N VAL A 381 23.61 -8.85 7.19
CA VAL A 381 24.23 -9.15 8.50
C VAL A 381 23.29 -8.84 9.67
N ASP A 382 22.55 -7.73 9.61
CA ASP A 382 21.60 -7.35 10.67
C ASP A 382 20.39 -8.30 10.69
N ARG A 383 20.02 -8.86 9.54
CA ARG A 383 18.88 -9.80 9.40
C ARG A 383 19.14 -11.14 10.10
N GLU A 384 20.35 -11.70 9.97
CA GLU A 384 20.70 -12.95 10.65
C GLU A 384 20.70 -12.78 12.17
N GLU A 385 21.20 -11.65 12.67
CA GLU A 385 21.21 -11.36 14.11
C GLU A 385 19.79 -11.14 14.67
N CYS A 386 18.91 -10.45 13.92
CA CYS A 386 17.49 -10.30 14.26
C CYS A 386 16.78 -11.67 14.36
N LEU A 387 16.97 -12.53 13.36
CA LEU A 387 16.35 -13.86 13.31
C LEU A 387 16.89 -14.77 14.42
N ALA A 388 18.21 -14.74 14.66
CA ALA A 388 18.84 -15.51 15.73
C ALA A 388 18.40 -15.06 17.13
N ALA A 389 18.06 -13.78 17.31
CA ALA A 389 17.48 -13.25 18.55
C ALA A 389 16.02 -13.66 18.76
N GLY A 390 15.34 -14.15 17.72
CA GLY A 390 13.93 -14.54 17.76
C GLY A 390 12.96 -13.44 17.31
N MET A 391 13.41 -12.46 16.52
CA MET A 391 12.52 -11.48 15.87
C MET A 391 11.84 -12.10 14.65
N ASP A 392 10.64 -11.63 14.33
CA ASP A 392 9.78 -12.21 13.30
C ASP A 392 9.94 -11.56 11.93
N GLU A 393 10.19 -10.25 11.89
CA GLU A 393 10.38 -9.48 10.67
C GLU A 393 11.21 -8.21 10.95
N HIS A 394 11.54 -7.46 9.91
CA HIS A 394 12.26 -6.20 10.00
C HIS A 394 11.62 -5.11 9.14
N LEU A 395 11.77 -3.86 9.57
CA LEU A 395 11.36 -2.66 8.86
C LEU A 395 12.56 -1.72 8.72
N PRO A 396 12.81 -1.17 7.52
CA PRO A 396 13.82 -0.13 7.38
C PRO A 396 13.37 1.16 8.07
N LYS A 397 14.31 1.84 8.71
CA LYS A 397 14.18 3.22 9.18
C LYS A 397 14.64 4.19 8.08
N PRO A 398 13.96 5.33 7.87
CA PRO A 398 12.75 5.78 8.57
C PRO A 398 11.52 4.93 8.20
N ILE A 399 10.54 4.88 9.11
CA ILE A 399 9.33 4.06 8.97
C ILE A 399 8.59 4.42 7.68
N ASN A 400 8.56 3.47 6.74
CA ASN A 400 7.73 3.59 5.54
C ASN A 400 6.31 3.11 5.86
N VAL A 401 5.33 4.01 5.80
CA VAL A 401 3.92 3.74 6.14
C VAL A 401 3.36 2.53 5.38
N LYS A 402 3.69 2.37 4.08
CA LYS A 402 3.21 1.23 3.28
C LYS A 402 3.86 -0.08 3.70
N ALA A 403 5.16 -0.05 4.04
CA ALA A 403 5.86 -1.23 4.53
C ALA A 403 5.36 -1.63 5.92
N LEU A 404 5.19 -0.66 6.82
CA LEU A 404 4.61 -0.87 8.15
C LEU A 404 3.21 -1.46 8.05
N GLN A 405 2.34 -0.90 7.21
CA GLN A 405 0.99 -1.43 6.99
C GLN A 405 1.02 -2.87 6.47
N ALA A 406 1.86 -3.18 5.48
CA ALA A 406 1.97 -4.54 4.95
C ALA A 406 2.44 -5.55 6.03
N VAL A 407 3.36 -5.15 6.90
CA VAL A 407 3.84 -6.00 7.99
C VAL A 407 2.77 -6.18 9.07
N LEU A 408 2.07 -5.11 9.47
CA LEU A 408 0.96 -5.21 10.42
C LEU A 408 -0.18 -6.07 9.87
N ASP A 409 -0.54 -5.93 8.59
CA ASP A 409 -1.54 -6.76 7.92
C ASP A 409 -1.15 -8.25 7.91
N HIS A 410 0.14 -8.55 7.71
CA HIS A 410 0.66 -9.91 7.77
C HIS A 410 0.45 -10.56 9.15
N PHE A 411 0.74 -9.83 10.22
CA PHE A 411 0.61 -10.34 11.59
C PHE A 411 -0.84 -10.29 12.11
N CYS A 412 -1.65 -9.34 11.65
CA CYS A 412 -3.11 -9.31 11.86
C CYS A 412 -3.80 -10.57 11.35
N ALA A 413 -3.38 -11.08 10.19
CA ALA A 413 -3.94 -12.31 9.61
C ALA A 413 -3.55 -13.59 10.39
N ARG A 414 -2.41 -13.56 11.11
CA ARG A 414 -1.88 -14.71 11.88
C ARG A 414 -2.41 -14.81 13.31
N ALA A 415 -2.90 -13.72 13.90
CA ALA A 415 -3.46 -13.72 15.26
C ALA A 415 -4.78 -14.52 15.42
N GLY A 416 -5.29 -15.12 14.34
CA GLY A 416 -6.42 -16.05 14.35
C GLY A 416 -6.07 -17.55 14.34
N VAL A 417 -4.81 -17.95 14.05
CA VAL A 417 -4.41 -19.37 14.00
C VAL A 417 -2.92 -19.51 14.35
N LEU A 418 -2.63 -20.10 15.51
CA LEU A 418 -1.28 -20.47 15.94
C LEU A 418 -0.72 -21.64 15.12
N LYS A 419 0.38 -21.39 14.38
CA LYS A 419 1.69 -22.11 14.39
C LYS A 419 2.38 -22.13 13.00
N SER A 420 3.60 -21.59 13.00
CA SER A 420 4.65 -21.62 11.97
C SER A 420 5.36 -22.99 11.92
N PRO A 421 6.23 -23.35 10.92
CA PRO A 421 7.23 -22.46 10.30
C PRO A 421 7.54 -22.58 8.78
N SER A 422 8.34 -21.59 8.36
CA SER A 422 8.81 -21.18 7.03
C SER A 422 10.20 -21.73 6.66
N ALA A 423 10.59 -21.53 5.38
CA ALA A 423 11.95 -21.64 4.83
C ALA A 423 12.08 -20.71 3.58
N PRO A 424 13.29 -20.34 3.09
CA PRO A 424 13.71 -18.94 2.86
C PRO A 424 14.01 -18.57 1.38
N MET A 425 14.12 -17.26 1.09
CA MET A 425 14.57 -16.74 -0.22
C MET A 425 15.73 -15.72 -0.05
N ALA A 426 16.74 -15.85 -0.92
CA ALA A 426 18.06 -15.22 -0.86
C ALA A 426 18.14 -13.84 -1.59
N PRO A 427 19.18 -13.01 -1.31
CA PRO A 427 19.34 -11.67 -1.87
C PRO A 427 20.25 -11.64 -3.12
N ASN A 428 20.11 -10.59 -3.94
CA ASN A 428 21.06 -10.26 -5.02
C ASN A 428 21.48 -8.76 -4.94
N PRO A 429 22.73 -8.38 -5.28
CA PRO A 429 23.32 -7.10 -4.89
C PRO A 429 23.49 -6.07 -6.03
N GLU A 430 23.74 -4.83 -5.58
CA GLU A 430 24.56 -3.74 -6.16
C GLU A 430 24.15 -2.92 -7.38
N THR A 431 24.22 -1.59 -7.19
CA THR A 431 24.85 -0.65 -8.12
C THR A 431 25.62 0.44 -7.37
N ALA A 432 26.82 0.74 -7.87
CA ALA A 432 27.80 1.68 -7.34
C ALA A 432 27.87 3.00 -8.13
N GLY A 433 28.29 4.07 -7.44
CA GLY A 433 29.34 5.01 -7.91
C GLY A 433 28.94 6.22 -8.76
N GLY A 434 29.15 7.42 -8.20
CA GLY A 434 29.27 8.68 -8.94
C GLY A 434 29.55 9.88 -8.02
N THR A 435 30.79 10.39 -8.03
CA THR A 435 31.29 11.57 -7.29
C THR A 435 31.17 12.87 -8.11
N THR A 436 30.92 14.01 -7.42
CA THR A 436 31.64 15.34 -7.42
C THR A 436 30.74 16.59 -7.40
N GLU A 437 31.10 17.55 -6.50
CA GLU A 437 30.90 19.03 -6.48
C GLU A 437 29.45 19.59 -6.42
N GLY A 438 29.04 20.61 -5.66
CA GLY A 438 29.64 21.59 -4.76
C GLY A 438 28.62 22.71 -4.47
N ASP A 439 28.26 22.90 -3.20
CA ASP A 439 27.74 24.08 -2.46
C ASP A 439 26.57 24.97 -2.93
N THR A 440 26.03 24.89 -4.15
CA THR A 440 24.91 25.79 -4.55
C THR A 440 23.58 25.08 -4.84
N VAL A 441 23.61 23.77 -5.08
CA VAL A 441 22.43 22.94 -5.43
C VAL A 441 21.69 22.41 -4.19
N ALA A 442 22.33 22.44 -3.01
CA ALA A 442 21.75 21.88 -1.78
C ALA A 442 20.55 22.69 -1.23
N ARG A 443 20.52 24.02 -1.41
CA ARG A 443 19.50 24.91 -0.81
C ARG A 443 18.11 24.71 -1.41
N ASP A 444 18.02 24.65 -2.74
CA ASP A 444 16.74 24.44 -3.44
C ASP A 444 16.22 23.00 -3.27
N THR A 445 17.13 22.05 -3.06
CA THR A 445 16.79 20.63 -2.85
C THR A 445 16.16 20.42 -1.46
N ILE A 446 16.66 21.11 -0.42
CA ILE A 446 16.12 20.97 0.95
C ILE A 446 14.72 21.58 1.06
N ALA A 447 14.49 22.79 0.53
CA ALA A 447 13.17 23.42 0.56
C ALA A 447 12.12 22.61 -0.22
N SER A 448 12.47 22.12 -1.41
CA SER A 448 11.56 21.32 -2.24
C SER A 448 11.29 19.93 -1.66
N ALA A 449 12.24 19.32 -0.94
CA ALA A 449 12.03 18.07 -0.22
C ALA A 449 11.04 18.23 0.94
N VAL A 450 11.16 19.34 1.69
CA VAL A 450 10.23 19.69 2.77
C VAL A 450 8.83 20.00 2.19
N GLU A 451 8.71 20.60 1.00
CA GLU A 451 7.44 20.85 0.30
C GLU A 451 6.68 19.60 -0.14
N LYS A 452 7.39 18.52 -0.50
CA LYS A 452 6.78 17.27 -0.98
C LYS A 452 6.27 16.35 0.13
N ALA A 453 6.66 16.59 1.38
CA ALA A 453 6.26 15.77 2.52
C ALA A 453 4.86 16.15 3.04
N ASP A 454 4.13 15.15 3.58
CA ASP A 454 2.76 15.30 4.09
C ASP A 454 2.69 16.41 5.17
N ALA A 455 1.89 17.45 4.90
CA ALA A 455 1.89 18.69 5.68
C ALA A 455 1.53 18.49 7.16
N GLU A 456 0.67 17.52 7.48
CA GLU A 456 0.28 17.20 8.87
C GLU A 456 1.41 16.45 9.62
N MET A 457 2.04 15.47 8.96
CA MET A 457 3.14 14.68 9.54
C MET A 457 4.37 15.56 9.74
N LEU A 458 4.62 16.46 8.79
CA LEU A 458 5.73 17.40 8.85
C LEU A 458 5.56 18.38 10.01
N HIS A 459 4.33 18.86 10.29
CA HIS A 459 4.07 19.77 11.41
C HIS A 459 4.42 19.13 12.77
N ALA A 460 3.96 17.90 13.00
CA ALA A 460 4.11 17.25 14.29
C ALA A 460 5.54 16.76 14.57
N VAL A 461 6.34 16.51 13.53
CA VAL A 461 7.73 16.06 13.65
C VAL A 461 8.72 17.23 13.51
N ALA A 462 8.36 18.30 12.79
CA ALA A 462 9.23 19.47 12.61
C ALA A 462 9.60 20.16 13.93
N ALA A 463 8.66 20.30 14.87
CA ALA A 463 8.94 20.91 16.17
C ALA A 463 10.02 20.13 16.94
N VAL A 464 9.90 18.80 17.00
CA VAL A 464 10.89 17.94 17.67
C VAL A 464 12.23 17.95 16.92
N LEU A 465 12.21 17.91 15.59
CA LEU A 465 13.42 17.99 14.77
C LEU A 465 14.17 19.30 14.92
N THR A 466 13.46 20.43 15.05
CA THR A 466 14.10 21.75 15.23
C THR A 466 14.83 21.88 16.56
N GLU A 467 14.50 21.04 17.55
CA GLU A 467 15.19 20.97 18.84
C GLU A 467 16.28 19.88 18.83
N GLN A 468 15.99 18.71 18.25
CA GLN A 468 16.87 17.54 18.28
C GLN A 468 18.07 17.67 17.32
N LEU A 469 17.88 18.18 16.11
CA LEU A 469 18.96 18.26 15.12
C LEU A 469 20.14 19.15 15.56
N PRO A 470 19.93 20.36 16.13
CA PRO A 470 21.02 21.14 16.71
C PRO A 470 21.71 20.44 17.88
N HIS A 471 20.95 19.70 18.71
CA HIS A 471 21.50 18.95 19.83
C HIS A 471 22.43 17.82 19.35
N ASP A 472 22.01 17.05 18.34
CA ASP A 472 22.82 15.97 17.77
C ASP A 472 24.12 16.51 17.11
N ILE A 473 24.07 17.68 16.45
CA ILE A 473 25.26 18.36 15.92
C ILE A 473 26.19 18.84 17.04
N ALA A 474 25.64 19.44 18.10
CA ALA A 474 26.43 19.87 19.26
C ALA A 474 27.12 18.67 19.93
N MET A 475 26.39 17.57 20.11
CA MET A 475 26.92 16.31 20.63
C MET A 475 28.05 15.75 19.74
N ALA A 476 27.92 15.83 18.40
CA ALA A 476 28.96 15.41 17.48
C ALA A 476 30.24 16.26 17.65
N HIS A 477 30.10 17.58 17.78
CA HIS A 477 31.23 18.48 18.04
C HIS A 477 31.92 18.19 19.38
N GLU A 478 31.15 17.99 20.45
CA GLU A 478 31.69 17.64 21.77
C GLU A 478 32.43 16.30 21.74
N ALA A 479 31.83 15.27 21.16
CA ALA A 479 32.41 13.94 21.06
C ALA A 479 33.72 13.95 20.25
N LEU A 480 33.76 14.73 19.18
CA LEU A 480 34.96 14.92 18.37
C LEU A 480 36.08 15.63 19.15
N ALA A 481 35.75 16.61 20.00
CA ALA A 481 36.74 17.36 20.79
C ALA A 481 37.44 16.50 21.84
N VAL A 482 36.78 15.46 22.35
CA VAL A 482 37.31 14.55 23.37
C VAL A 482 37.69 13.16 22.83
N ASN A 483 37.63 12.96 21.51
CA ASN A 483 37.86 11.67 20.83
C ASN A 483 36.96 10.53 21.34
N ASP A 484 35.70 10.83 21.68
CA ASP A 484 34.69 9.82 22.07
C ASP A 484 33.98 9.28 20.82
N TRP A 485 34.58 8.27 20.20
CA TRP A 485 34.09 7.67 18.95
C TRP A 485 32.73 6.98 19.10
N VAL A 486 32.42 6.48 20.29
CA VAL A 486 31.13 5.83 20.56
C VAL A 486 30.02 6.87 20.56
N ARG A 487 30.25 8.01 21.22
CA ARG A 487 29.29 9.12 21.24
C ARG A 487 29.17 9.79 19.87
N LEU A 488 30.27 9.92 19.13
CA LEU A 488 30.27 10.47 17.77
C LEU A 488 29.48 9.58 16.79
N LYS A 489 29.67 8.26 16.86
CA LYS A 489 28.93 7.30 16.05
C LYS A 489 27.43 7.36 16.31
N ARG A 490 27.02 7.51 17.58
CA ARG A 490 25.61 7.69 17.97
C ARG A 490 25.03 8.99 17.41
N ALA A 491 25.75 10.10 17.56
CA ALA A 491 25.31 11.38 17.01
C ALA A 491 25.11 11.32 15.49
N ALA A 492 26.06 10.71 14.77
CA ALA A 492 25.97 10.50 13.32
C ALA A 492 24.80 9.59 12.92
N HIS A 493 24.55 8.52 13.69
CA HIS A 493 23.41 7.63 13.48
C HIS A 493 22.06 8.35 13.65
N ASN A 494 21.92 9.18 14.68
CA ASN A 494 20.71 9.97 14.92
C ASN A 494 20.47 10.98 13.79
N LEU A 495 21.52 11.70 13.38
CA LEU A 495 21.47 12.65 12.27
C LEU A 495 21.06 11.96 10.98
N LYS A 496 21.69 10.83 10.63
CA LYS A 496 21.35 10.04 9.43
C LYS A 496 19.88 9.65 9.42
N SER A 497 19.36 9.17 10.56
CA SER A 497 17.96 8.74 10.70
C SER A 497 16.98 9.89 10.53
N ASN A 498 17.23 11.02 11.19
CA ASN A 498 16.40 12.22 11.12
C ASN A 498 16.42 12.86 9.71
N LEU A 499 17.57 12.86 9.04
CA LEU A 499 17.74 13.35 7.67
C LEU A 499 17.04 12.47 6.62
N GLY A 500 16.90 11.17 6.91
CA GLY A 500 16.14 10.22 6.10
C GLY A 500 14.68 10.61 5.89
N LEU A 501 14.06 11.34 6.83
CA LEU A 501 12.66 11.79 6.75
C LEU A 501 12.38 12.71 5.56
N PHE A 502 13.41 13.44 5.12
CA PHE A 502 13.31 14.42 4.04
C PHE A 502 13.98 13.94 2.74
N ASP A 503 14.42 12.68 2.68
CA ASP A 503 15.11 12.11 1.50
C ASP A 503 16.26 13.03 1.02
N LEU A 504 17.18 13.37 1.93
CA LEU A 504 18.32 14.25 1.68
C LEU A 504 19.60 13.44 1.47
N PRO A 505 19.81 12.81 0.29
CA PRO A 505 20.84 11.78 0.08
C PRO A 505 22.25 12.29 0.36
N VAL A 506 22.53 13.57 0.10
CA VAL A 506 23.86 14.17 0.35
C VAL A 506 24.17 14.25 1.84
N LEU A 507 23.20 14.70 2.66
CA LEU A 507 23.40 14.82 4.11
C LEU A 507 23.37 13.45 4.80
N ILE A 508 22.52 12.53 4.30
CA ILE A 508 22.47 11.13 4.76
C ILE A 508 23.82 10.45 4.52
N GLU A 509 24.43 10.64 3.34
CA GLU A 509 25.73 10.06 3.02
C GLU A 509 26.85 10.64 3.88
N GLN A 510 26.84 11.95 4.14
CA GLN A 510 27.80 12.58 5.06
C GLN A 510 27.68 12.03 6.49
N ALA A 511 26.45 11.89 7.01
CA ALA A 511 26.22 11.29 8.32
C ALA A 511 26.64 9.81 8.35
N ARG A 512 26.38 9.05 7.27
CA ARG A 512 26.80 7.65 7.12
C ARG A 512 28.32 7.49 7.16
N GLN A 513 29.07 8.38 6.52
CA GLN A 513 30.53 8.34 6.53
C GLN A 513 31.10 8.52 7.94
N ILE A 514 30.54 9.47 8.71
CA ILE A 514 30.94 9.71 10.10
C ILE A 514 30.56 8.52 11.01
N GLU A 515 29.40 7.89 10.77
CA GLU A 515 28.97 6.71 11.52
C GLU A 515 29.85 5.48 11.25
N HIS A 516 30.30 5.30 10.01
CA HIS A 516 31.09 4.14 9.61
C HIS A 516 32.57 4.24 10.03
N ALA A 517 33.15 5.44 9.99
CA ALA A 517 34.55 5.69 10.31
C ALA A 517 34.69 6.94 11.22
N PRO A 518 34.20 6.88 12.48
CA PRO A 518 34.23 8.02 13.40
C PRO A 518 35.66 8.49 13.70
N GLU A 519 36.64 7.59 13.70
CA GLU A 519 38.06 7.89 13.93
C GLU A 519 38.74 8.71 12.82
N VAL A 520 38.15 8.77 11.62
CA VAL A 520 38.65 9.56 10.48
C VAL A 520 37.98 10.92 10.41
N CYS A 521 36.92 11.13 11.19
CA CYS A 521 36.19 12.39 11.25
C CYS A 521 37.06 13.49 11.88
N ASN A 522 37.03 14.67 11.29
CA ASN A 522 37.65 15.89 11.78
C ASN A 522 36.69 17.09 11.62
N PRO A 523 37.03 18.27 12.17
CA PRO A 523 36.15 19.44 12.08
C PRO A 523 35.78 19.83 10.64
N ASP A 524 36.69 19.63 9.69
CA ASP A 524 36.46 19.97 8.28
C ASP A 524 35.50 18.99 7.60
N THR A 525 35.46 17.72 8.02
CA THR A 525 34.50 16.73 7.52
C THR A 525 33.12 16.85 8.18
N LEU A 526 33.05 17.35 9.41
CA LEU A 526 31.78 17.58 10.12
C LEU A 526 31.09 18.89 9.69
N ALA A 527 31.86 19.91 9.32
CA ALA A 527 31.34 21.24 8.98
C ALA A 527 30.29 21.28 7.84
N PRO A 528 30.41 20.51 6.74
CA PRO A 528 29.38 20.45 5.69
C PRO A 528 28.05 19.89 6.20
N LEU A 529 28.10 18.83 7.02
CA LEU A 529 26.92 18.22 7.62
C LEU A 529 26.24 19.20 8.59
N ALA A 530 27.01 19.86 9.44
CA ALA A 530 26.51 20.87 10.38
C ALA A 530 25.79 22.02 9.67
N LYS A 531 26.40 22.60 8.63
CA LYS A 531 25.78 23.67 7.82
C LYS A 531 24.50 23.20 7.12
N GLY A 532 24.49 21.98 6.60
CA GLY A 532 23.30 21.39 5.97
C GLY A 532 22.15 21.22 6.95
N VAL A 533 22.45 20.75 8.16
CA VAL A 533 21.48 20.58 9.25
C VAL A 533 20.96 21.93 9.75
N GLU A 534 21.82 22.93 9.94
CA GLU A 534 21.40 24.30 10.29
C GLU A 534 20.42 24.89 9.26
N HIS A 535 20.68 24.67 7.97
CA HIS A 535 19.80 25.13 6.90
C HIS A 535 18.44 24.42 6.94
N LEU A 536 18.43 23.11 7.13
CA LEU A 536 17.20 22.33 7.29
C LEU A 536 16.37 22.84 8.48
N VAL A 537 17.01 23.07 9.64
CA VAL A 537 16.35 23.62 10.84
C VAL A 537 15.72 24.98 10.53
N ALA A 538 16.44 25.88 9.84
CA ALA A 538 15.91 27.18 9.47
C ALA A 538 14.70 27.10 8.50
N VAL A 539 14.70 26.14 7.56
CA VAL A 539 13.57 25.89 6.66
C VAL A 539 12.36 25.36 7.43
N LEU A 540 12.57 24.42 8.35
CA LEU A 540 11.52 23.86 9.20
C LEU A 540 10.90 24.94 10.12
N GLN A 541 11.72 25.77 10.76
CA GLN A 541 11.25 26.88 11.62
C GLN A 541 10.40 27.91 10.86
N ARG A 542 10.80 28.28 9.64
CA ARG A 542 9.98 29.19 8.81
C ARG A 542 8.63 28.58 8.47
N ARG A 543 8.60 27.28 8.22
CA ARG A 543 7.35 26.59 7.86
C ARG A 543 6.40 26.48 9.04
N ILE A 544 6.91 26.16 10.24
CA ILE A 544 6.15 26.20 11.48
C ILE A 544 5.56 27.61 11.70
N GLY A 545 6.35 28.67 11.50
CA GLY A 545 5.91 30.06 11.68
C GLY A 545 4.96 30.62 10.60
N SER A 546 4.81 29.96 9.46
CA SER A 546 3.99 30.43 8.33
C SER A 546 2.53 29.94 8.34
N LEU A 547 2.16 29.10 9.30
CA LEU A 547 0.83 28.51 9.40
C LEU A 547 -0.02 29.25 10.45
N PRO A 548 -1.34 29.42 10.23
CA PRO A 548 -2.22 30.02 11.22
C PRO A 548 -2.24 29.17 12.49
N GLU A 549 -2.06 29.81 13.66
CA GLU A 549 -2.24 29.16 14.95
C GLU A 549 -3.62 28.49 15.00
N GLU A 550 -3.65 27.15 15.08
CA GLU A 550 -4.87 26.45 15.45
C GLU A 550 -5.24 26.91 16.87
N SER A 551 -6.27 27.74 16.96
CA SER A 551 -6.91 28.10 18.24
C SER A 551 -7.49 26.82 18.87
N PRO A 552 -7.44 26.71 20.21
CA PRO A 552 -7.67 25.46 20.95
C PRO A 552 -9.06 24.84 20.78
#